data_AF-A0A256F191-F1
#
_entry.id   AF-A0A256F191-F1
#
_cell.length_a   1.000
_cell.length_b   1.000
_cell.length_c   1.000
_cell.angle_alpha   90.00
_cell.angle_beta   90.00
_cell.angle_gamma   90.00
#
_symmetry.space_group_name_H-M   'P 1'
#
loop_
_entity.id
_entity.type
_entity.pdbx_description
1 polymer ?
#
loop_
_entity_poly.entity_id
_entity_poly.type
_entity_poly.pdbx_seq_one_letter_code
_entity_poly.pdbx_strand_id
1 'polypeptide(L)'
;MSYFNLTLGFNTGVSFGMFSDIFFERPLLLATIKTVITIGLIVWAMRADRTLEATALGLIAGGAAGNILDRVWHGAVTDFLDFHIGTWHWPAFNMADVAITIGAALLIAGSIFSFEPARTPGPSSTEKR
;
A
#
# COMPACT_ATOMS: atom_id res chain seq x y z
N MET A 1 27.00 -17.74 0.77
CA MET A 1 25.87 -17.59 -0.18
C MET A 1 25.16 -16.30 0.19
N SER A 2 24.88 -15.42 -0.77
CA SER A 2 24.02 -14.25 -0.53
C SER A 2 22.56 -14.67 -0.59
N TYR A 3 21.70 -13.96 0.13
CA TYR A 3 20.24 -14.12 0.11
C TYR A 3 19.50 -12.85 -0.30
N PHE A 4 20.24 -11.75 -0.50
CA PHE A 4 19.69 -10.41 -0.75
C PHE A 4 20.63 -9.59 -1.61
N ASN A 5 20.07 -8.89 -2.60
CA ASN A 5 20.77 -7.93 -3.44
C ASN A 5 19.97 -6.61 -3.53
N LEU A 6 20.69 -5.52 -3.75
CA LEU A 6 20.12 -4.29 -4.29
C LEU A 6 20.27 -4.34 -5.81
N THR A 7 19.14 -4.45 -6.51
CA THR A 7 19.09 -4.42 -7.97
C THR A 7 18.39 -3.14 -8.43
N LEU A 8 18.43 -2.83 -9.72
CA LEU A 8 17.65 -1.75 -10.29
C LEU A 8 16.74 -2.32 -11.38
N GLY A 9 15.46 -2.46 -11.05
CA GLY A 9 14.41 -2.88 -11.97
C GLY A 9 13.42 -1.74 -12.23
N PHE A 10 12.96 -1.62 -13.47
CA PHE A 10 11.90 -0.68 -13.85
C PHE A 10 10.65 -1.43 -14.27
N ASN A 11 9.63 -1.40 -13.42
CA ASN A 11 8.38 -2.10 -13.63
C ASN A 11 7.34 -1.19 -14.27
N THR A 12 7.12 -1.38 -15.56
CA THR A 12 6.14 -0.64 -16.38
C THR A 12 4.73 -1.24 -16.29
N GLY A 13 4.58 -2.44 -15.72
CA GLY A 13 3.36 -3.23 -15.78
C GLY A 13 2.36 -3.04 -14.63
N VAL A 14 1.23 -3.73 -14.78
CA VAL A 14 0.39 -4.22 -13.69
C VAL A 14 1.08 -5.47 -13.14
N SER A 15 1.21 -5.59 -11.82
CA SER A 15 1.89 -6.72 -11.19
C SER A 15 1.45 -8.07 -11.79
N PHE A 16 2.43 -8.92 -12.11
CA PHE A 16 2.25 -10.31 -12.59
C PHE A 16 1.55 -10.52 -13.95
N GLY A 17 1.41 -9.49 -14.79
CA GLY A 17 0.77 -9.64 -16.11
C GLY A 17 -0.75 -9.90 -16.04
N MET A 18 -1.34 -9.87 -14.84
CA MET A 18 -2.78 -9.96 -14.67
C MET A 18 -3.41 -8.70 -15.28
N PHE A 19 -4.21 -8.87 -16.33
CA PHE A 19 -4.79 -7.79 -17.13
C PHE A 19 -3.78 -6.96 -17.93
N SER A 20 -2.59 -7.49 -18.26
CA SER A 20 -1.67 -6.82 -19.18
C SER A 20 -2.38 -6.42 -20.48
N ASP A 21 -3.20 -7.29 -21.06
CA ASP A 21 -3.84 -7.02 -22.35
C ASP A 21 -4.81 -5.82 -22.29
N ILE A 22 -5.38 -5.53 -21.12
CA ILE A 22 -6.32 -4.41 -20.91
C ILE A 22 -5.58 -3.11 -20.63
N PHE A 23 -4.51 -3.17 -19.83
CA PHE A 23 -3.84 -1.99 -19.30
C PHE A 23 -2.52 -1.63 -19.99
N PHE A 24 -1.93 -2.55 -20.75
CA PHE A 24 -0.69 -2.32 -21.50
C PHE A 24 -0.89 -1.23 -22.56
N GLU A 25 -2.02 -1.24 -23.26
CA GLU A 25 -2.41 -0.18 -24.19
C GLU A 25 -3.08 1.03 -23.50
N ARG A 26 -3.37 0.94 -22.19
CA ARG A 26 -4.11 1.96 -21.44
C ARG A 26 -3.43 2.31 -20.10
N PRO A 27 -2.16 2.76 -20.11
CA PRO A 27 -1.43 3.10 -18.88
C PRO A 27 -2.12 4.20 -18.07
N LEU A 28 -2.78 5.15 -18.75
CA LEU A 28 -3.54 6.23 -18.11
C LEU A 28 -4.78 5.72 -17.36
N LEU A 29 -5.43 4.67 -17.86
CA LEU A 29 -6.59 4.06 -17.18
C LEU A 29 -6.14 3.44 -15.86
N LEU A 30 -5.07 2.66 -15.89
CA LEU A 30 -4.51 2.04 -14.69
C LEU A 30 -4.05 3.09 -13.67
N ALA A 31 -3.37 4.15 -14.14
CA ALA A 31 -2.95 5.26 -13.28
C ALA A 31 -4.16 5.92 -12.62
N THR A 32 -5.21 6.21 -13.40
CA THR A 32 -6.45 6.82 -12.89
C THR A 32 -7.12 5.93 -11.83
N ILE A 33 -7.26 4.63 -12.08
CA ILE A 33 -7.85 3.69 -11.13
C ILE A 33 -7.03 3.65 -9.83
N LYS A 34 -5.70 3.54 -9.94
CA LYS A 34 -4.80 3.54 -8.77
C LYS A 34 -4.94 4.83 -7.97
N THR A 35 -4.99 5.99 -8.63
CA THR A 35 -5.18 7.28 -7.98
C THR A 35 -6.53 7.37 -7.28
N VAL A 36 -7.63 6.97 -7.91
CA VAL A 36 -8.97 6.99 -7.31
C VAL A 36 -9.03 6.09 -6.08
N ILE A 37 -8.50 4.86 -6.17
CA ILE A 37 -8.43 3.94 -5.02
C ILE A 37 -7.60 4.55 -3.89
N THR A 38 -6.43 5.13 -4.21
CA THR A 38 -5.55 5.76 -3.22
C THR A 38 -6.25 6.90 -2.50
N ILE A 39 -6.94 7.78 -3.22
CA ILE A 39 -7.73 8.87 -2.62
C ILE A 39 -8.83 8.29 -1.71
N GLY A 40 -9.55 7.27 -2.17
CA GLY A 40 -10.57 6.58 -1.38
C GLY A 40 -10.01 6.02 -0.07
N LEU A 41 -8.84 5.40 -0.10
CA LEU A 41 -8.15 4.88 1.09
C LEU A 41 -7.71 6.00 2.04
N ILE A 42 -7.20 7.12 1.54
CA ILE A 42 -6.87 8.29 2.38
C ILE A 42 -8.12 8.81 3.08
N VAL A 43 -9.20 8.98 2.33
CA VAL A 43 -10.48 9.46 2.86
C VAL A 43 -11.04 8.50 3.91
N TRP A 44 -10.90 7.19 3.71
CA TRP A 44 -11.26 6.20 4.72
C TRP A 44 -10.35 6.27 5.95
N ALA A 45 -9.03 6.36 5.77
CA ALA A 45 -8.08 6.49 6.87
C ALA A 45 -8.40 7.69 7.77
N MET A 46 -8.81 8.83 7.19
CA MET A 46 -9.20 10.04 7.91
C MET A 46 -10.50 9.89 8.71
N ARG A 47 -11.34 8.90 8.37
CA ARG A 47 -12.61 8.62 9.04
C ARG A 47 -12.55 7.40 9.96
N ALA A 48 -11.43 6.69 10.01
CA ALA A 48 -11.30 5.51 10.83
C ALA A 48 -11.23 5.87 12.33
N ASP A 49 -12.12 5.29 13.13
CA ASP A 49 -12.20 5.55 14.58
C ASP A 49 -11.05 4.90 15.35
N ARG A 50 -10.43 3.87 14.77
CA ARG A 50 -9.39 3.07 15.41
C ARG A 50 -8.04 3.39 14.82
N THR A 51 -7.09 3.74 15.69
CA THR A 51 -5.72 4.11 15.29
C THR A 51 -5.05 3.01 14.48
N LEU A 52 -5.29 1.73 14.80
CA LEU A 52 -4.75 0.60 14.05
C LEU A 52 -5.25 0.58 12.60
N GLU A 53 -6.55 0.77 12.40
CA GLU A 53 -7.18 0.82 11.07
C GLU A 53 -6.68 2.03 10.29
N ALA A 54 -6.67 3.22 10.91
CA ALA A 54 -6.15 4.44 10.29
C ALA A 54 -4.67 4.28 9.86
N THR A 55 -3.84 3.65 10.71
CA THR A 55 -2.43 3.38 10.42
C THR A 55 -2.30 2.40 9.26
N ALA A 56 -3.09 1.33 9.26
CA ALA A 56 -3.05 0.31 8.23
C ALA A 56 -3.49 0.87 6.86
N LEU A 57 -4.58 1.63 6.82
CA LEU A 57 -5.03 2.35 5.62
C LEU A 57 -4.00 3.39 5.16
N GLY A 58 -3.39 4.12 6.10
CA GLY A 58 -2.34 5.09 5.82
C GLY A 58 -1.09 4.46 5.19
N LEU A 59 -0.67 3.27 5.64
CA LEU A 59 0.44 2.52 5.04
C LEU A 59 0.12 2.09 3.61
N ILE A 60 -1.08 1.57 3.35
CA ILE A 60 -1.51 1.15 2.01
C ILE A 60 -1.58 2.38 1.09
N ALA A 61 -2.23 3.45 1.53
CA ALA A 61 -2.36 4.67 0.75
C ALA A 61 -1.01 5.33 0.47
N GLY A 62 -0.12 5.39 1.46
CA GLY A 62 1.23 5.95 1.33
C GLY A 62 2.09 5.16 0.35
N GLY A 63 2.10 3.83 0.45
CA GLY A 63 2.80 2.97 -0.51
C GLY A 63 2.22 3.11 -1.93
N ALA A 64 0.89 3.09 -2.07
CA ALA A 64 0.24 3.28 -3.36
C ALA A 64 0.58 4.65 -3.98
N ALA A 65 0.57 5.72 -3.18
CA ALA A 65 0.96 7.06 -3.62
C ALA A 65 2.42 7.11 -4.08
N GLY A 66 3.35 6.47 -3.37
CA GLY A 66 4.75 6.36 -3.78
C GLY A 66 4.91 5.67 -5.15
N ASN A 67 4.23 4.55 -5.35
CA ASN A 67 4.24 3.82 -6.62
C ASN A 67 3.54 4.55 -7.79
N ILE A 68 2.62 5.47 -7.50
CA ILE A 68 2.03 6.38 -8.50
C ILE A 68 3.03 7.48 -8.83
N LEU A 69 3.65 8.09 -7.82
CA LEU A 69 4.61 9.17 -7.99
C LEU A 69 5.82 8.73 -8.82
N ASP A 70 6.34 7.53 -8.55
CA ASP A 70 7.39 6.90 -9.36
C ASP A 70 6.99 6.81 -10.84
N ARG A 71 5.76 6.36 -11.13
CA ARG A 71 5.26 6.27 -12.50
C ARG A 71 5.08 7.63 -13.16
N VAL A 72 4.69 8.65 -12.42
CA VAL A 72 4.54 10.02 -12.96
C VAL A 72 5.90 10.60 -13.33
N TRP A 73 6.95 10.37 -12.54
CA TRP A 73 8.28 10.92 -12.81
C TRP A 73 9.14 10.07 -13.75
N HIS A 74 9.11 8.75 -13.60
CA HIS A 74 10.03 7.84 -14.30
C HIS A 74 9.33 6.99 -15.36
N GLY A 75 7.99 7.03 -15.46
CA GLY A 75 7.22 6.16 -16.36
C GLY A 75 7.11 4.70 -15.92
N ALA A 76 7.74 4.34 -14.80
CA ALA A 76 7.78 2.99 -14.24
C ALA A 76 7.89 3.05 -12.71
N VAL A 77 7.66 1.92 -12.03
CA VAL A 77 8.03 1.77 -10.62
C VAL A 77 9.46 1.30 -10.50
N THR A 78 10.21 1.89 -9.59
CA THR A 78 11.58 1.47 -9.29
C THR A 78 11.55 0.35 -8.25
N ASP A 79 11.93 -0.84 -8.68
CA ASP A 79 12.07 -2.03 -7.82
C ASP A 79 13.55 -2.27 -7.53
N PHE A 80 13.89 -2.47 -6.25
CA PHE A 80 15.29 -2.54 -5.84
C PHE A 80 15.64 -3.57 -4.76
N LEU A 81 14.65 -4.19 -4.14
CA LEU A 81 14.84 -5.26 -3.17
C LEU A 81 14.70 -6.60 -3.88
N ASP A 82 15.80 -7.36 -3.98
CA ASP A 82 15.84 -8.71 -4.58
C ASP A 82 16.25 -9.73 -3.53
N PHE A 83 15.35 -10.67 -3.20
CA PHE A 83 15.59 -11.78 -2.30
C PHE A 83 15.69 -13.08 -3.08
N HIS A 84 16.69 -13.90 -2.79
CA HIS A 84 16.95 -15.10 -3.58
C HIS A 84 17.54 -16.25 -2.75
N ILE A 85 17.35 -17.48 -3.24
CA ILE A 85 17.95 -18.70 -2.70
C ILE A 85 18.51 -19.51 -3.87
N GLY A 86 19.83 -19.62 -3.94
CA GLY A 86 20.49 -20.23 -5.10
C GLY A 86 20.20 -19.44 -6.38
N THR A 87 19.65 -20.11 -7.39
CA THR A 87 19.23 -19.51 -8.67
C THR A 87 17.77 -19.04 -8.70
N TRP A 88 17.01 -19.30 -7.63
CA TRP A 88 15.62 -18.88 -7.54
C TRP A 88 15.53 -17.49 -6.90
N HIS A 89 14.84 -16.57 -7.58
CA HIS A 89 14.63 -15.20 -7.14
C HIS A 89 13.15 -14.95 -6.87
N TRP A 90 12.87 -14.29 -5.74
CA TRP A 90 11.59 -13.64 -5.53
C TRP A 90 11.50 -12.40 -6.44
N PRO A 91 10.32 -12.08 -7.00
CA PRO A 91 10.16 -10.87 -7.81
C PRO A 91 10.67 -9.63 -7.07
N ALA A 92 11.50 -8.82 -7.72
CA ALA A 92 12.00 -7.60 -7.10
C ALA A 92 10.84 -6.66 -6.70
N PHE A 93 10.99 -5.97 -5.58
CA PHE A 93 9.99 -5.06 -5.03
C PHE A 93 10.63 -3.84 -4.38
N ASN A 94 9.81 -2.91 -3.87
CA ASN A 94 10.30 -1.70 -3.22
C ASN A 94 9.66 -1.43 -1.85
N MET A 95 10.02 -0.30 -1.23
CA MET A 95 9.51 0.07 0.09
C MET A 95 8.01 0.40 0.07
N ALA A 96 7.47 0.85 -1.06
CA ALA A 96 6.03 1.06 -1.21
C ALA A 96 5.26 -0.27 -1.17
N ASP A 97 5.78 -1.33 -1.80
CA ASP A 97 5.18 -2.67 -1.73
C ASP A 97 5.24 -3.26 -0.33
N VAL A 98 6.33 -3.00 0.40
CA VAL A 98 6.46 -3.36 1.82
C VAL A 98 5.39 -2.65 2.65
N ALA A 99 5.22 -1.33 2.48
CA ALA A 99 4.20 -0.56 3.19
C ALA A 99 2.78 -1.06 2.89
N ILE A 100 2.46 -1.33 1.62
CA ILE A 100 1.17 -1.91 1.21
C ILE A 100 0.95 -3.28 1.88
N THR A 101 1.97 -4.15 1.84
CA THR A 101 1.87 -5.51 2.40
C THR A 101 1.67 -5.47 3.92
N ILE A 102 2.44 -4.64 4.65
CA ILE A 102 2.30 -4.48 6.09
C ILE A 102 0.93 -3.88 6.43
N GLY A 103 0.49 -2.84 5.72
CA GLY A 103 -0.83 -2.24 5.94
C GLY A 103 -1.97 -3.24 5.70
N ALA A 104 -1.90 -4.04 4.64
CA ALA A 104 -2.87 -5.11 4.38
C ALA A 104 -2.86 -6.17 5.50
N ALA A 105 -1.68 -6.60 5.94
CA ALA A 105 -1.55 -7.54 7.05
C ALA A 105 -2.14 -6.98 8.36
N LEU A 106 -1.93 -5.69 8.65
CA LEU A 106 -2.50 -5.01 9.82
C LEU A 106 -4.03 -4.89 9.73
N LEU A 107 -4.61 -4.63 8.56
CA LEU A 107 -6.07 -4.63 8.39
C LEU A 107 -6.66 -6.01 8.63
N ILE A 108 -6.03 -7.07 8.11
CA ILE A 108 -6.49 -8.45 8.29
C ILE A 108 -6.34 -8.88 9.76
N ALA A 109 -5.19 -8.59 10.38
CA ALA A 109 -4.99 -8.86 11.80
C ALA A 109 -5.99 -8.07 12.65
N GLY A 110 -6.22 -6.80 12.31
CA GLY A 110 -7.25 -5.98 12.93
C GLY A 110 -8.63 -6.62 12.83
N SER A 111 -9.06 -7.07 11.65
CA SER A 111 -10.40 -7.66 11.52
C SER A 111 -10.58 -8.99 12.27
N ILE A 112 -9.51 -9.80 12.39
CA ILE A 112 -9.54 -11.09 13.08
C ILE A 112 -9.46 -10.91 14.61
N PHE A 113 -8.60 -10.00 15.08
CA PHE A 113 -8.27 -9.87 16.51
C PHE A 113 -9.00 -8.73 17.22
N SER A 114 -9.84 -7.95 16.53
CA SER A 114 -10.55 -6.84 17.17
C SER A 114 -11.79 -7.28 17.95
N PHE A 115 -11.52 -7.77 19.15
CA PHE A 115 -12.35 -7.62 20.33
C PHE A 115 -11.90 -6.34 21.04
N GLU A 116 -12.55 -5.19 20.83
CA GLU A 116 -12.73 -4.14 21.84
C GLU A 116 -13.64 -3.03 21.23
N PRO A 117 -14.65 -2.51 21.95
CA PRO A 117 -15.57 -1.53 21.42
C PRO A 117 -14.87 -0.22 21.04
N ALA A 118 -15.42 0.47 20.03
CA ALA A 118 -14.99 1.80 19.60
C ALA A 118 -14.86 2.76 20.79
N ARG A 119 -13.90 3.70 20.71
CA ARG A 119 -13.69 4.74 21.73
C ARG A 119 -15.01 5.45 22.02
N THR A 120 -15.62 5.17 23.16
CA THR A 120 -16.72 5.99 23.67
C THR A 120 -16.16 7.40 23.86
N PRO A 121 -16.78 8.43 23.26
CA PRO A 121 -16.44 9.81 23.59
C PRO A 121 -16.61 9.96 25.11
N GLY A 122 -15.52 10.22 25.83
CA GLY A 122 -15.59 10.50 27.26
C GLY A 122 -16.58 11.64 27.50
N PRO A 123 -17.43 11.57 28.54
CA PRO A 123 -18.45 12.58 28.76
C PRO A 123 -17.79 13.96 28.79
N SER A 124 -18.28 14.87 27.94
CA SER A 124 -17.86 16.27 27.94
C SER A 124 -18.05 16.81 29.34
N SER A 125 -16.95 17.09 30.04
CA SER A 125 -16.96 17.81 31.31
C SER A 125 -17.34 19.27 31.03
N THR A 126 -18.62 19.49 30.77
CA THR A 126 -19.26 20.79 30.79
C THR A 126 -20.26 20.76 31.93
N GLU A 127 -19.72 20.75 33.14
CA GLU A 127 -20.47 21.21 34.31
C GLU A 127 -19.58 22.16 35.10
N LYS A 128 -20.23 23.23 35.58
CA LYS A 128 -19.77 24.28 36.50
C LYS A 128 -19.18 25.54 35.85
N ARG A 129 -20.08 26.45 35.46
CA ARG A 129 -20.37 27.65 36.26
C ARG A 129 -21.65 28.33 35.81
#